data_AF-A0A4Y2BBE6-F1
#
_entry.id   AF-A0A4Y2BBE6-F1
#
_cell.length_a   1.000
_cell.length_b   1.000
_cell.length_c   1.000
_cell.angle_alpha   90.00
_cell.angle_beta   90.00
_cell.angle_gamma   90.00
#
_symmetry.space_group_name_H-M   'P 1'
#
loop_
_entity.id
_entity.type
_entity.pdbx_description
1 polymer ?
#
loop_
_entity_poly.entity_id
_entity_poly.type
_entity_poly.pdbx_seq_one_letter_code
_entity_poly.pdbx_strand_id
1 'polypeptide(L)'
;MLWNASDDHRVKEQSFRNCRTSNTQLNEAMQVFGDYRHFQCVQCPDLLCCVWCDSEQHCVLSTNSKMELVEVKMRQGSHIVAVECPSIIDKYNTTMGCVERSLQTRNYCNRLSRASKWWRYLFWFLFDSCLNNAFIAYALTNMPRNKSPKRLLHFKLDVIDEILNCMVVNSLRNRSLNLRSSTSEPPSRPDSNPATSSTLAHQKVKIKGRKQTCKRCTKLKRKTAANYYVQNSYMCNTCQICLCVSCFGVYHSENQVSEASFLFPLVISICNLFNMIMFIG
;
A
#
# COMPACT_ATOMS: atom_id res chain seq x y z
N MET A 1 -16.67 23.75 -1.00
CA MET A 1 -17.30 24.95 -1.58
C MET A 1 -18.77 24.65 -1.70
N LEU A 2 -19.58 25.22 -0.81
CA LEU A 2 -21.04 25.10 -0.83
C LEU A 2 -21.55 25.97 -1.98
N TRP A 3 -22.15 25.35 -3.00
CA TRP A 3 -22.85 26.06 -4.06
C TRP A 3 -24.23 26.43 -3.52
N ASN A 4 -24.42 27.69 -3.14
CA ASN A 4 -25.72 28.21 -2.74
C ASN A 4 -26.64 28.24 -3.96
N ALA A 5 -27.74 27.48 -3.90
CA ALA A 5 -28.67 27.22 -5.00
C ALA A 5 -29.73 28.32 -5.24
N SER A 6 -29.60 29.49 -4.60
CA SER A 6 -30.70 30.47 -4.55
C SER A 6 -30.79 31.42 -5.75
N ASP A 7 -29.71 31.60 -6.53
CA ASP A 7 -29.68 32.57 -7.64
C ASP A 7 -29.90 31.96 -9.05
N ASP A 8 -30.17 30.66 -9.14
CA ASP A 8 -30.05 29.90 -10.40
C ASP A 8 -31.41 29.61 -11.10
N HIS A 9 -32.52 30.13 -10.58
CA HIS A 9 -33.84 29.84 -11.17
C HIS A 9 -34.04 30.48 -12.55
N ARG A 10 -33.46 31.66 -12.80
CA ARG A 10 -33.74 32.46 -14.00
C ARG A 10 -32.85 32.10 -15.20
N VAL A 11 -31.69 31.50 -14.96
CA VAL A 11 -30.76 31.03 -16.01
C VAL A 11 -31.15 29.63 -16.51
N LYS A 12 -31.78 28.82 -15.66
CA LYS A 12 -32.23 27.46 -16.02
C LYS A 12 -33.32 27.44 -17.09
N GLU A 13 -34.25 28.39 -17.14
CA GLU A 13 -35.34 28.39 -18.13
C GLU A 13 -34.89 28.65 -19.57
N GLN A 14 -33.78 29.37 -19.79
CA GLN A 14 -33.35 29.73 -21.15
C GLN A 14 -32.54 28.62 -21.85
N SER A 15 -31.93 27.69 -21.11
CA SER A 15 -31.04 26.67 -21.67
C SER A 15 -31.72 25.39 -22.18
N PHE A 16 -33.03 25.20 -21.91
CA PHE A 16 -33.77 23.99 -22.33
C PHE A 16 -34.66 24.17 -23.55
N ARG A 17 -34.57 25.30 -24.28
CA ARG A 17 -35.39 25.57 -25.48
C ARG A 17 -35.29 24.50 -26.59
N ASN A 18 -34.20 23.74 -26.62
CA ASN A 18 -33.93 22.70 -27.61
C ASN A 18 -34.13 21.26 -27.07
N CYS A 19 -34.83 21.09 -25.95
CA CYS A 19 -35.11 19.77 -25.37
C CYS A 19 -36.58 19.39 -25.53
N ARG A 20 -36.85 18.12 -25.85
CA ARG A 20 -38.19 17.54 -25.71
C ARG A 20 -38.40 17.21 -24.25
N THR A 21 -39.43 17.81 -23.67
CA THR A 21 -39.96 17.47 -22.36
C THR A 21 -41.19 16.60 -22.56
N SER A 22 -41.20 15.42 -21.93
CA SER A 22 -42.35 14.52 -21.97
C SER A 22 -43.39 14.82 -20.88
N ASN A 23 -43.05 15.67 -19.90
CA ASN A 23 -43.94 16.03 -18.80
C ASN A 23 -44.50 17.45 -18.95
N THR A 24 -45.83 17.55 -18.88
CA THR A 24 -46.68 18.74 -18.85
C THR A 24 -46.51 19.59 -17.57
N GLN A 25 -45.61 19.21 -16.65
CA GLN A 25 -45.44 19.80 -15.32
C GLN A 25 -44.08 20.50 -15.14
N LEU A 26 -43.64 21.32 -16.10
CA LEU A 26 -42.42 22.14 -15.90
C LEU A 26 -42.59 23.16 -14.76
N ASN A 27 -43.84 23.56 -14.47
CA ASN A 27 -44.17 24.67 -13.56
C ASN A 27 -44.46 24.26 -12.12
N GLU A 28 -44.52 22.97 -11.80
CA GLU A 28 -44.71 22.52 -10.42
C GLU A 28 -43.36 22.52 -9.68
N ALA A 29 -43.34 22.69 -8.36
CA ALA A 29 -42.10 22.56 -7.61
C ALA A 29 -41.81 21.07 -7.37
N MET A 30 -40.66 20.54 -7.79
CA MET A 30 -40.20 19.22 -7.34
C MET A 30 -39.86 19.32 -5.85
N GLN A 31 -40.76 18.83 -5.00
CA GLN A 31 -40.63 18.90 -3.55
C GLN A 31 -40.87 17.55 -2.86
N VAL A 32 -41.34 16.54 -3.59
CA VAL A 32 -41.65 15.24 -3.02
C VAL A 32 -40.50 14.27 -3.30
N PHE A 33 -40.11 13.52 -2.28
CA PHE A 33 -39.16 12.41 -2.41
C PHE A 33 -39.67 11.42 -3.47
N GLY A 34 -38.79 11.06 -4.41
CA GLY A 34 -39.11 10.15 -5.50
C GLY A 34 -39.61 10.84 -6.77
N ASP A 35 -39.85 12.16 -6.74
CA ASP A 35 -40.19 12.91 -7.94
C ASP A 35 -39.00 12.96 -8.90
N TYR A 36 -39.29 12.89 -10.20
CA TYR A 36 -38.28 13.05 -11.23
C TYR A 36 -38.78 13.82 -12.44
N ARG A 37 -37.83 14.44 -13.15
CA ARG A 37 -38.03 15.05 -14.47
C ARG A 37 -36.94 14.58 -15.40
N HIS A 38 -37.26 14.43 -16.67
CA HIS A 38 -36.24 14.16 -17.67
C HIS A 38 -36.40 15.05 -18.89
N PHE A 39 -35.27 15.31 -19.53
CA PHE A 39 -35.16 16.14 -20.72
C PHE A 39 -34.35 15.35 -21.74
N GLN A 40 -34.92 15.18 -22.92
CA GLN A 40 -34.21 14.56 -24.04
C GLN A 40 -33.74 15.67 -24.99
N CYS A 41 -32.44 15.73 -25.26
CA CYS A 41 -31.92 16.70 -26.21
C CYS A 41 -32.43 16.38 -27.62
N VAL A 42 -32.97 17.38 -28.34
CA VAL A 42 -33.49 17.20 -29.70
C VAL A 42 -32.36 17.07 -30.71
N GLN A 43 -31.26 17.79 -30.50
CA GLN A 43 -30.09 17.77 -31.39
C GLN A 43 -29.20 16.53 -31.18
N CYS A 44 -29.17 16.01 -29.94
CA CYS A 44 -28.42 14.82 -29.56
C CYS A 44 -29.37 13.82 -28.88
N PRO A 45 -30.06 12.95 -29.64
CA PRO A 45 -31.02 11.97 -29.09
C PRO A 45 -30.43 10.98 -28.08
N ASP A 46 -29.11 10.86 -28.00
CA ASP A 46 -28.44 10.02 -27.01
C ASP A 46 -28.20 10.73 -25.67
N LEU A 47 -28.35 12.07 -25.62
CA LEU A 47 -28.12 12.87 -24.41
C LEU A 47 -29.41 13.03 -23.59
N LEU A 48 -29.51 12.24 -22.53
CA LEU A 48 -30.59 12.28 -21.54
C LEU A 48 -30.15 13.05 -20.30
N CYS A 49 -30.97 14.01 -19.88
CA CYS A 49 -30.85 14.68 -18.59
C CYS A 49 -31.98 14.21 -17.68
N CYS A 50 -31.68 13.89 -16.43
CA CYS A 50 -32.66 13.53 -15.42
C CYS A 50 -32.42 14.34 -14.14
N VAL A 51 -33.47 14.96 -13.63
CA VAL A 51 -33.48 15.60 -12.31
C VAL A 51 -34.26 14.67 -11.38
N TRP A 52 -33.66 14.31 -10.26
CA TRP A 52 -34.22 13.40 -9.25
C TRP A 52 -34.31 14.12 -7.91
N CYS A 53 -35.45 14.03 -7.24
CA CYS A 53 -35.63 14.58 -5.90
C CYS A 53 -35.49 13.45 -4.86
N ASP A 54 -34.40 13.48 -4.11
CA ASP A 54 -34.23 12.69 -2.89
C ASP A 54 -34.48 13.62 -1.68
N SER A 55 -33.48 13.81 -0.82
CA SER A 55 -33.46 14.88 0.19
C SER A 55 -33.21 16.25 -0.44
N GLU A 56 -32.44 16.27 -1.53
CA GLU A 56 -32.17 17.42 -2.37
C GLU A 56 -32.37 17.04 -3.85
N GLN A 57 -32.46 18.05 -4.72
CA GLN A 57 -32.57 17.82 -6.15
C GLN A 57 -31.19 17.54 -6.76
N HIS A 58 -31.05 16.39 -7.41
CA HIS A 58 -29.84 15.97 -8.10
C HIS A 58 -30.07 15.91 -9.60
N CYS A 59 -29.19 16.55 -10.37
CA CYS A 59 -29.22 16.52 -11.83
C CYS A 59 -28.14 15.56 -12.35
N VAL A 60 -28.55 14.61 -13.20
CA VAL A 60 -27.69 13.60 -13.81
C VAL A 60 -27.83 13.68 -15.33
N LEU A 61 -26.70 13.67 -16.02
CA LEU A 61 -26.60 13.67 -17.48
C LEU A 61 -25.96 12.36 -17.94
N SER A 62 -26.53 11.73 -18.96
CA SER A 62 -25.98 10.52 -19.56
C SER A 62 -26.13 10.53 -21.07
N THR A 63 -25.11 10.02 -21.76
CA THR A 63 -25.11 9.79 -23.22
C THR A 63 -25.36 8.33 -23.61
N ASN A 64 -25.49 7.43 -22.62
CA ASN A 64 -25.58 5.98 -22.83
C ASN A 64 -26.65 5.35 -21.92
N SER A 65 -27.74 6.09 -21.73
CA SER A 65 -28.88 5.63 -20.93
C SER A 65 -30.16 6.09 -21.59
N LYS A 66 -31.13 5.18 -21.69
CA LYS A 66 -32.51 5.50 -22.10
C LYS A 66 -33.35 5.75 -20.86
N MET A 67 -34.43 6.51 -21.03
CA MET A 67 -35.38 6.74 -19.95
C MET A 67 -36.21 5.46 -19.75
N GLU A 68 -35.90 4.73 -18.68
CA GLU A 68 -36.62 3.54 -18.23
C GLU A 68 -36.81 3.63 -16.72
N LEU A 69 -37.93 3.13 -16.20
CA LEU A 69 -38.20 3.11 -14.76
C LEU A 69 -37.83 1.75 -14.19
N VAL A 70 -37.17 1.76 -13.04
CA VAL A 70 -36.75 0.58 -12.30
C VAL A 70 -37.23 0.73 -10.85
N GLU A 71 -37.74 -0.34 -10.28
CA GLU A 71 -38.10 -0.37 -8.87
C GLU A 71 -36.83 -0.53 -8.02
N VAL A 72 -36.52 0.49 -7.22
CA VAL A 72 -35.34 0.51 -6.34
C VAL A 72 -35.79 0.52 -4.88
N LYS A 73 -35.13 -0.29 -4.06
CA LYS A 73 -35.34 -0.31 -2.61
C LYS A 73 -34.51 0.79 -1.97
N MET A 74 -35.16 1.85 -1.52
CA MET A 74 -34.52 2.97 -0.85
C MET A 74 -34.79 2.92 0.65
N ARG A 75 -33.78 3.30 1.44
CA ARG A 75 -33.91 3.35 2.90
C ARG A 75 -34.38 4.75 3.32
N GLN A 76 -35.57 4.82 3.92
CA GLN A 76 -36.08 6.02 4.56
C GLN A 76 -36.07 5.82 6.08
N GLY A 77 -35.04 6.34 6.74
CA GLY A 77 -34.84 6.14 8.18
C GLY A 77 -34.69 4.66 8.55
N SER A 78 -35.67 4.12 9.30
CA SER A 78 -35.73 2.71 9.70
C SER A 78 -36.40 1.79 8.66
N HIS A 79 -37.14 2.36 7.70
CA HIS A 79 -37.96 1.59 6.76
C HIS A 79 -37.28 1.48 5.39
N ILE A 80 -37.57 0.37 4.69
CA ILE A 80 -37.16 0.17 3.30
C ILE A 80 -38.42 0.32 2.45
N VAL A 81 -38.41 1.29 1.55
CA VAL A 81 -39.53 1.62 0.67
C VAL A 81 -39.11 1.30 -0.76
N ALA A 82 -40.01 0.68 -1.52
CA ALA A 82 -39.83 0.49 -2.96
C ALA A 82 -40.31 1.75 -3.69
N VAL A 83 -39.44 2.31 -4.53
CA VAL A 83 -39.67 3.58 -5.23
C VAL A 83 -39.36 3.36 -6.70
N GLU A 84 -40.23 3.85 -7.58
CA GLU A 84 -39.93 3.90 -9.01
C GLU A 84 -38.88 4.97 -9.28
N CYS A 85 -37.72 4.53 -9.77
CA CYS A 85 -36.56 5.38 -9.99
C CYS A 85 -36.11 5.27 -11.46
N PRO A 86 -35.76 6.39 -12.12
CA PRO A 86 -35.16 6.34 -13.45
C PRO A 86 -33.88 5.51 -13.46
N SER A 87 -33.73 4.61 -14.44
CA SER A 87 -32.60 3.69 -14.57
C SER A 87 -31.24 4.41 -14.61
N ILE A 88 -31.21 5.64 -15.13
CA ILE A 88 -30.04 6.53 -15.11
C ILE A 88 -29.56 6.85 -13.68
N ILE A 89 -30.49 7.04 -12.74
CA ILE A 89 -30.18 7.34 -11.33
C ILE A 89 -29.68 6.09 -10.62
N ASP A 90 -30.30 4.93 -10.83
CA ASP A 90 -29.81 3.66 -10.29
C ASP A 90 -28.39 3.33 -10.82
N LYS A 91 -28.18 3.48 -12.13
CA LYS A 91 -26.86 3.30 -12.77
C LYS A 91 -25.84 4.30 -12.25
N TYR A 92 -26.24 5.54 -12.00
CA TYR A 92 -25.39 6.53 -11.35
C TYR A 92 -25.05 6.08 -9.93
N ASN A 93 -26.02 5.74 -9.08
CA ASN A 93 -25.78 5.36 -7.68
C ASN A 93 -24.93 4.08 -7.53
N THR A 94 -25.07 3.12 -8.44
CA THR A 94 -24.27 1.88 -8.43
C THR A 94 -22.82 2.12 -8.84
N THR A 95 -22.58 3.01 -9.78
CA THR A 95 -21.23 3.31 -10.31
C THR A 95 -20.52 4.45 -9.56
N MET A 96 -21.27 5.39 -9.02
CA MET A 96 -20.78 6.47 -8.16
C MET A 96 -20.12 5.86 -6.92
N GLY A 97 -19.00 6.46 -6.51
CA GLY A 97 -18.29 6.03 -5.31
C GLY A 97 -17.25 4.95 -5.56
N CYS A 98 -17.05 4.46 -6.80
CA CYS A 98 -15.93 3.56 -7.09
C CYS A 98 -14.57 4.21 -6.73
N VAL A 99 -14.40 5.49 -7.05
CA VAL A 99 -13.21 6.27 -6.68
C VAL A 99 -13.10 6.41 -5.16
N GLU A 100 -14.18 6.79 -4.47
CA GLU A 100 -14.19 6.94 -3.02
C GLU A 100 -13.87 5.63 -2.28
N ARG A 101 -14.45 4.51 -2.73
CA ARG A 101 -14.16 3.17 -2.19
C ARG A 101 -12.68 2.80 -2.35
N SER A 102 -12.07 3.12 -3.51
CA SER A 102 -10.65 2.89 -3.72
C SER A 102 -9.77 3.75 -2.78
N LEU A 103 -10.15 5.01 -2.57
CA LEU A 103 -9.48 5.92 -1.64
C LEU A 103 -9.65 5.47 -0.18
N GLN A 104 -10.84 5.02 0.19
CA GLN A 104 -11.16 4.52 1.53
C GLN A 104 -10.35 3.26 1.86
N THR A 105 -10.30 2.30 0.92
CA THR A 105 -9.51 1.06 1.05
C THR A 105 -8.03 1.36 1.29
N ARG A 106 -7.52 2.36 0.58
CA ARG A 106 -6.16 2.87 0.74
C ARG A 106 -5.93 3.55 2.09
N ASN A 107 -6.87 4.36 2.57
CA ASN A 107 -6.77 5.00 3.88
C ASN A 107 -6.70 3.99 5.04
N TYR A 108 -7.39 2.85 4.96
CA TYR A 108 -7.28 1.80 5.98
C TYR A 108 -5.89 1.15 6.03
N CYS A 109 -5.18 1.09 4.90
CA CYS A 109 -3.83 0.53 4.81
C CYS A 109 -2.71 1.57 4.99
N ASN A 110 -3.03 2.86 4.91
CA ASN A 110 -2.04 3.93 4.93
C ASN A 110 -1.60 4.29 6.36
N ARG A 111 -0.45 3.74 6.76
CA ARG A 111 0.38 4.29 7.86
C ARG A 111 1.65 4.93 7.30
N LEU A 112 1.51 5.79 6.29
CA LEU A 112 2.66 6.49 5.74
C LEU A 112 3.06 7.61 6.71
N SER A 113 4.25 7.44 7.30
CA SER A 113 4.91 8.45 8.12
C SER A 113 4.98 9.79 7.36
N ARG A 114 4.81 10.91 8.07
CA ARG A 114 4.92 12.28 7.52
C ARG A 114 6.25 12.43 6.78
N ALA A 115 6.22 12.29 5.46
CA ALA A 115 7.40 12.45 4.64
C ALA A 115 7.61 13.96 4.39
N SER A 116 8.81 14.47 4.71
CA SER A 116 9.15 15.88 4.51
C SER A 116 9.26 16.31 3.05
N LYS A 117 9.31 15.34 2.12
CA LYS A 117 9.43 15.58 0.67
C LYS A 117 8.21 15.01 -0.06
N TRP A 118 7.54 15.85 -0.86
CA TRP A 118 6.30 15.51 -1.56
C TRP A 118 6.43 14.29 -2.50
N TRP A 119 7.58 14.11 -3.16
CA TRP A 119 7.79 12.99 -4.08
C TRP A 119 7.69 11.63 -3.38
N ARG A 120 8.02 11.54 -2.08
CA ARG A 120 7.86 10.29 -1.32
C ARG A 120 6.40 9.92 -1.17
N TYR A 121 5.52 10.91 -0.99
CA TYR A 121 4.08 10.68 -0.97
C TYR A 121 3.58 10.14 -2.31
N LEU A 122 4.05 10.70 -3.42
CA LEU A 122 3.72 10.22 -4.76
C LEU A 122 4.20 8.78 -4.99
N PHE A 123 5.44 8.46 -4.60
CA PHE A 123 5.96 7.10 -4.69
C PHE A 123 5.07 6.10 -3.94
N TRP A 124 4.75 6.38 -2.68
CA TRP A 124 3.91 5.50 -1.88
C TRP A 124 2.46 5.42 -2.40
N PHE A 125 1.94 6.52 -2.96
CA PHE A 125 0.66 6.53 -3.66
C PHE A 125 0.65 5.52 -4.82
N LEU A 126 1.67 5.58 -5.68
CA LEU A 126 1.78 4.70 -6.83
C LEU A 126 2.01 3.25 -6.40
N PHE A 127 2.88 3.02 -5.43
CA PHE A 127 3.16 1.69 -4.91
C PHE A 127 1.92 1.02 -4.30
N ASP A 128 1.17 1.74 -3.46
CA ASP A 128 -0.09 1.20 -2.91
C ASP A 128 -1.13 0.95 -4.01
N SER A 129 -1.24 1.83 -5.01
CA SER A 129 -2.13 1.63 -6.16
C SER A 129 -1.75 0.36 -6.95
N CYS A 130 -0.46 0.14 -7.21
CA CYS A 130 0.04 -1.08 -7.85
C CYS A 130 -0.32 -2.34 -7.05
N LEU A 131 -0.15 -2.32 -5.72
CA LEU A 131 -0.51 -3.46 -4.86
C LEU A 131 -2.01 -3.76 -4.88
N ASN A 132 -2.87 -2.72 -4.83
CA ASN A 132 -4.32 -2.91 -4.93
C ASN A 132 -4.70 -3.48 -6.31
N ASN A 133 -4.11 -2.96 -7.40
CA ASN A 133 -4.36 -3.48 -8.75
C ASN A 133 -3.88 -4.92 -8.91
N ALA A 134 -2.71 -5.26 -8.36
CA ALA A 134 -2.20 -6.64 -8.35
C ALA A 134 -3.13 -7.59 -7.57
N PHE A 135 -3.71 -7.12 -6.46
CA PHE A 135 -4.70 -7.89 -5.72
C PHE A 135 -5.98 -8.12 -6.53
N ILE A 136 -6.48 -7.12 -7.26
CA ILE A 136 -7.63 -7.29 -8.16
C ILE A 136 -7.32 -8.34 -9.22
N ALA A 137 -6.16 -8.25 -9.88
CA ALA A 137 -5.73 -9.25 -10.86
C ALA A 137 -5.60 -10.65 -10.25
N TYR A 138 -5.03 -10.76 -9.04
CA TYR A 138 -4.97 -12.01 -8.29
C TYR A 138 -6.36 -12.57 -7.98
N ALA A 139 -7.29 -11.74 -7.52
CA ALA A 139 -8.65 -12.16 -7.22
C ALA A 139 -9.41 -12.63 -8.47
N LEU A 140 -9.19 -12.00 -9.62
CA LEU A 140 -9.82 -12.40 -10.87
C LEU A 140 -9.25 -13.71 -11.45
N THR A 141 -7.98 -14.00 -11.21
CA THR A 141 -7.27 -15.15 -11.81
C THR A 141 -7.19 -16.38 -10.91
N ASN A 142 -6.99 -16.17 -9.60
CA ASN A 142 -6.61 -17.20 -8.64
C ASN A 142 -7.68 -17.46 -7.57
N MET A 143 -8.90 -16.95 -7.73
CA MET A 143 -9.98 -17.23 -6.78
C MET A 143 -10.71 -18.51 -7.20
N PRO A 144 -10.40 -19.69 -6.61
CA PRO A 144 -11.18 -20.89 -6.86
C PRO A 144 -12.58 -20.68 -6.31
N ARG A 145 -13.60 -21.16 -7.04
CA ARG A 145 -15.04 -21.10 -6.66
C ARG A 145 -15.37 -21.59 -5.25
N ASN A 146 -14.45 -22.29 -4.57
CA ASN A 146 -14.69 -23.03 -3.34
C ASN A 146 -13.73 -22.68 -2.18
N LYS A 147 -12.95 -21.58 -2.26
CA LYS A 147 -12.17 -21.08 -1.10
C LYS A 147 -12.57 -19.66 -0.74
N SER A 148 -12.50 -19.35 0.55
CA SER A 148 -12.71 -17.99 1.04
C SER A 148 -11.75 -17.01 0.36
N PRO A 149 -12.22 -15.86 -0.16
CA PRO A 149 -11.35 -14.86 -0.75
C PRO A 149 -10.26 -14.45 0.23
N LYS A 150 -9.01 -14.43 -0.25
CA LYS A 150 -7.90 -13.88 0.52
C LYS A 150 -8.16 -12.39 0.74
N ARG A 151 -8.09 -11.92 1.99
CA ARG A 151 -8.24 -10.48 2.29
C ARG A 151 -7.03 -9.70 1.75
N LEU A 152 -7.27 -8.47 1.30
CA LEU A 152 -6.23 -7.57 0.77
C LEU A 152 -5.02 -7.44 1.69
N LEU A 153 -5.23 -7.35 3.01
CA LEU A 153 -4.14 -7.25 3.99
C LEU A 153 -3.22 -8.47 3.96
N HIS A 154 -3.78 -9.68 3.91
CA HIS A 154 -2.96 -10.90 3.82
C HIS A 154 -2.24 -10.99 2.49
N PHE A 155 -2.88 -10.58 1.39
CA PHE A 155 -2.18 -10.49 0.11
C PHE A 155 -0.97 -9.55 0.18
N LYS A 156 -1.12 -8.36 0.79
CA LYS A 156 0.00 -7.43 0.96
C LYS A 156 1.13 -8.01 1.82
N LEU A 157 0.80 -8.72 2.90
CA LEU A 157 1.81 -9.37 3.75
C LEU A 157 2.62 -10.42 2.98
N ASP A 158 1.96 -11.30 2.24
CA ASP A 158 2.65 -12.31 1.43
C ASP A 158 3.57 -11.67 0.36
N VAL A 159 3.13 -10.59 -0.28
CA VAL A 159 3.97 -9.86 -1.24
C VAL A 159 5.19 -9.26 -0.54
N ILE A 160 5.04 -8.71 0.66
CA ILE A 160 6.16 -8.19 1.45
C ILE A 160 7.13 -9.32 1.82
N ASP A 161 6.62 -10.45 2.31
CA ASP A 161 7.44 -11.60 2.69
C ASP A 161 8.22 -12.15 1.48
N GLU A 162 7.58 -12.24 0.32
CA GLU A 162 8.22 -12.70 -0.92
C GLU A 162 9.32 -11.73 -1.39
N ILE A 163 9.05 -10.42 -1.35
CA ILE A 163 10.05 -9.39 -1.68
C ILE A 163 11.24 -9.47 -0.72
N LEU A 164 11.00 -9.66 0.58
CA LEU A 164 12.05 -9.80 1.58
C LEU A 164 12.89 -11.06 1.35
N ASN A 165 12.24 -12.19 1.06
CA ASN A 165 12.93 -13.45 0.76
C ASN A 165 13.80 -13.33 -0.50
N CYS A 166 13.28 -12.73 -1.57
CA CYS A 166 14.04 -12.45 -2.79
C CYS A 166 15.26 -11.57 -2.52
N MET A 167 15.13 -10.53 -1.69
CA MET A 167 16.25 -9.67 -1.33
C MET A 167 17.32 -10.40 -0.50
N VAL A 168 16.92 -11.25 0.44
CA VAL A 168 17.86 -12.08 1.22
C VAL A 168 18.60 -13.04 0.30
N VAL A 169 17.89 -13.77 -0.57
CA VAL A 169 18.50 -14.71 -1.53
C VAL A 169 19.47 -13.99 -2.48
N ASN A 170 19.09 -12.83 -3.01
CA ASN A 170 19.96 -12.04 -3.88
C ASN A 170 21.19 -11.48 -3.16
N SER A 171 21.04 -11.06 -1.90
CA SER A 171 22.15 -10.63 -1.05
C SER A 171 23.14 -11.78 -0.79
N LEU A 172 22.63 -12.99 -0.50
CA LEU A 172 23.45 -14.19 -0.33
C LEU A 172 24.15 -14.60 -1.64
N ARG A 173 23.45 -14.54 -2.78
CA ARG A 173 24.01 -14.84 -4.11
C ARG A 173 25.10 -13.85 -4.50
N ASN A 174 24.87 -12.54 -4.31
CA ASN A 174 25.86 -11.51 -4.58
C ASN A 174 27.07 -11.60 -3.65
N ARG A 175 26.89 -12.04 -2.39
CA ARG A 175 28.00 -12.34 -1.49
C ARG A 175 28.81 -13.55 -1.98
N SER A 176 28.15 -14.59 -2.50
CA SER A 176 28.79 -15.76 -3.11
C SER A 176 29.61 -15.40 -4.35
N LEU A 177 29.10 -14.52 -5.22
CA LEU A 177 29.79 -14.07 -6.42
C LEU A 177 31.02 -13.20 -6.10
N ASN A 178 30.90 -12.31 -5.10
CA ASN A 178 32.04 -11.52 -4.61
C ASN A 178 33.09 -12.35 -3.87
N LEU A 179 32.73 -13.52 -3.33
CA LEU A 179 33.69 -14.47 -2.76
C LEU A 179 34.47 -15.21 -3.86
N ARG A 180 33.81 -15.58 -4.97
CA ARG A 180 34.43 -16.29 -6.10
C ARG A 180 35.39 -15.42 -6.92
N SER A 181 35.23 -14.09 -6.91
CA SER A 181 36.17 -13.19 -7.59
C SER A 181 37.45 -12.90 -6.79
N SER A 182 37.58 -13.41 -5.56
CA SER A 182 38.69 -13.09 -4.65
C SER A 182 39.60 -14.28 -4.30
N THR A 183 39.55 -15.39 -5.03
CA THR A 183 40.43 -16.54 -4.78
C THR A 183 41.06 -17.05 -6.07
N SER A 184 42.20 -16.46 -6.43
CA SER A 184 43.27 -17.16 -7.15
C SER A 184 44.21 -17.78 -6.10
N GLU A 185 43.79 -18.88 -5.47
CA GLU A 185 44.72 -19.85 -4.87
C GLU A 185 43.99 -21.19 -4.59
N PRO A 186 44.66 -22.35 -4.75
CA PRO A 186 43.98 -23.66 -4.72
C PRO A 186 43.68 -24.12 -3.29
N PRO A 187 42.56 -24.84 -3.05
CA PRO A 187 42.24 -25.35 -1.72
C PRO A 187 43.07 -26.60 -1.41
N SER A 188 43.88 -26.51 -0.36
CA SER A 188 44.43 -27.67 0.36
C SER A 188 43.32 -28.42 1.13
N ARG A 189 43.57 -29.73 1.27
CA ARG A 189 42.64 -30.84 1.56
C ARG A 189 41.82 -30.72 2.87
N PRO A 190 40.70 -31.47 2.99
CA PRO A 190 39.81 -31.43 4.14
C PRO A 190 40.28 -32.36 5.26
N ASP A 191 40.47 -31.81 6.46
CA ASP A 191 40.52 -32.63 7.67
C ASP A 191 39.10 -32.88 8.18
N SER A 192 38.79 -34.16 8.25
CA SER A 192 37.62 -34.79 8.85
C SER A 192 37.49 -34.44 10.33
N ASN A 193 36.33 -33.95 10.74
CA ASN A 193 35.70 -34.29 12.03
C ASN A 193 34.20 -33.93 12.01
N PRO A 194 33.28 -34.91 12.12
CA PRO A 194 31.85 -34.65 12.19
C PRO A 194 31.42 -34.47 13.64
N ALA A 195 30.92 -33.28 13.98
CA ALA A 195 30.26 -33.06 15.26
C ALA A 195 29.02 -32.17 15.07
N THR A 196 27.86 -32.83 15.23
CA THR A 196 26.68 -32.35 15.98
C THR A 196 26.09 -30.96 15.67
N SER A 197 24.82 -31.02 15.26
CA SER A 197 23.71 -30.11 15.63
C SER A 197 23.79 -28.64 15.18
N SER A 198 23.01 -28.35 14.13
CA SER A 198 22.00 -27.28 14.09
C SER A 198 22.06 -26.22 15.20
N THR A 199 22.84 -25.18 14.98
CA THR A 199 22.60 -23.84 15.53
C THR A 199 23.18 -22.87 14.52
N LEU A 200 22.48 -21.77 14.22
CA LEU A 200 22.97 -20.70 13.34
C LEU A 200 24.34 -20.22 13.88
N ALA A 201 25.42 -20.73 13.30
CA ALA A 201 26.74 -20.60 13.86
C ALA A 201 27.21 -19.15 13.72
N HIS A 202 27.11 -18.38 14.81
CA HIS A 202 27.72 -17.06 14.91
C HIS A 202 29.23 -17.22 14.77
N GLN A 203 29.77 -16.84 13.62
CA GLN A 203 31.20 -16.96 13.31
C GLN A 203 31.93 -15.63 13.56
N LYS A 204 33.13 -15.70 14.14
CA LYS A 204 34.05 -14.56 14.26
C LYS A 204 34.74 -14.30 12.93
N VAL A 205 34.65 -13.08 12.42
CA VAL A 205 35.33 -12.64 11.20
C VAL A 205 36.24 -11.45 11.52
N LYS A 206 37.42 -11.40 10.92
CA LYS A 206 38.40 -10.33 11.11
C LYS A 206 37.95 -9.06 10.37
N ILE A 207 37.96 -7.93 11.07
CA ILE A 207 37.62 -6.61 10.53
C ILE A 207 38.77 -6.14 9.63
N LYS A 208 38.46 -5.73 8.39
CA LYS A 208 39.40 -4.97 7.54
C LYS A 208 39.37 -3.50 7.99
N GLY A 209 40.43 -3.03 8.66
CA GLY A 209 40.57 -1.64 9.11
C GLY A 209 40.79 -1.46 10.62
N ARG A 210 40.36 -0.31 11.16
CA ARG A 210 40.58 0.09 12.56
C ARG A 210 39.89 -0.86 13.54
N LYS A 211 40.59 -1.20 14.64
CA LYS A 211 40.03 -2.00 15.75
C LYS A 211 38.81 -1.31 16.34
N GLN A 212 37.77 -2.08 16.63
CA GLN A 212 36.54 -1.58 17.25
C GLN A 212 36.47 -1.96 18.72
N THR A 213 35.72 -1.21 19.53
CA THR A 213 35.54 -1.52 20.96
C THR A 213 34.53 -2.64 21.18
N CYS A 214 34.79 -3.48 22.18
CA CYS A 214 33.91 -4.56 22.56
C CYS A 214 32.63 -4.02 23.21
N LYS A 215 31.48 -4.23 22.57
CA LYS A 215 30.18 -3.69 23.01
C LYS A 215 29.79 -4.15 24.42
N ARG A 216 30.06 -5.42 24.76
CA ARG A 216 29.78 -5.98 26.09
C ARG A 216 30.71 -5.41 27.17
N CYS A 217 32.01 -5.26 26.88
CA CYS A 217 32.95 -4.65 27.83
C CYS A 217 32.60 -3.19 28.10
N THR A 218 32.16 -2.44 27.10
CA THR A 218 31.68 -1.07 27.27
C THR A 218 30.45 -1.02 28.20
N LYS A 219 29.47 -1.91 28.00
CA LYS A 219 28.29 -2.01 28.88
C LYS A 219 28.66 -2.36 30.32
N LEU A 220 29.64 -3.24 30.52
CA LEU A 220 30.14 -3.66 31.83
C LEU A 220 31.23 -2.74 32.39
N LYS A 221 31.52 -1.60 31.74
CA LYS A 221 32.60 -0.66 32.10
C LYS A 221 33.98 -1.32 32.33
N ARG A 222 34.24 -2.45 31.68
CA ARG A 222 35.53 -3.17 31.76
C ARG A 222 36.56 -2.47 30.89
N LYS A 223 37.71 -2.14 31.50
CA LYS A 223 38.85 -1.51 30.85
C LYS A 223 40.11 -2.37 30.98
N THR A 224 41.05 -2.17 30.07
CA THR A 224 42.39 -2.77 30.14
C THR A 224 43.17 -2.18 31.32
N ALA A 225 44.24 -2.83 31.78
CA ALA A 225 45.12 -2.31 32.84
C ALA A 225 45.63 -0.89 32.57
N ALA A 226 45.82 -0.53 31.30
CA ALA A 226 46.17 0.82 30.85
C ALA A 226 44.97 1.80 30.76
N ASN A 227 43.83 1.49 31.40
CA ASN A 227 42.62 2.32 31.47
C ASN A 227 41.94 2.64 30.11
N TYR A 228 42.16 1.82 29.09
CA TYR A 228 41.49 1.93 27.79
C TYR A 228 40.31 0.95 27.65
N TYR A 229 39.32 1.30 26.81
CA TYR A 229 38.27 0.36 26.43
C TYR A 229 38.84 -0.83 25.68
N VAL A 230 38.35 -2.03 25.98
CA VAL A 230 38.79 -3.27 25.31
C VAL A 230 38.47 -3.19 23.83
N GLN A 231 39.49 -3.21 22.99
CA GLN A 231 39.37 -3.19 21.53
C GLN A 231 39.66 -4.56 20.93
N ASN A 232 38.96 -4.92 19.86
CA ASN A 232 39.19 -6.16 19.13
C ASN A 232 39.13 -5.94 17.61
N SER A 233 39.80 -6.82 16.88
CA SER A 233 39.81 -6.87 15.41
C SER A 233 38.83 -7.91 14.85
N TYR A 234 37.92 -8.44 15.68
CA TYR A 234 36.99 -9.50 15.30
C TYR A 234 35.55 -9.08 15.59
N MET A 235 34.67 -9.35 14.63
CA MET A 235 33.23 -9.11 14.74
C MET A 235 32.44 -10.40 14.43
N CYS A 236 31.21 -10.48 14.94
CA CYS A 236 30.29 -11.55 14.56
C CYS A 236 29.76 -11.32 13.14
N ASN A 237 29.87 -12.32 12.26
CA ASN A 237 29.38 -12.23 10.87
C ASN A 237 27.86 -12.00 10.81
N THR A 238 27.12 -12.63 11.72
CA THR A 238 25.65 -12.56 11.76
C THR A 238 25.17 -11.24 12.39
N CYS A 239 25.68 -10.88 13.58
CA CYS A 239 25.18 -9.73 14.33
C CYS A 239 25.91 -8.41 14.01
N GLN A 240 27.04 -8.46 13.29
CA GLN A 240 27.88 -7.29 12.98
C GLN A 240 28.31 -6.48 14.22
N ILE A 241 28.55 -7.17 15.34
CA ILE A 241 29.00 -6.55 16.60
C ILE A 241 30.43 -7.01 16.90
N CYS A 242 31.29 -6.05 17.29
CA CYS A 242 32.62 -6.33 17.80
C CYS A 242 32.56 -6.82 19.26
N LEU A 243 33.11 -8.00 19.50
CA LEU A 243 33.15 -8.64 20.81
C LEU A 243 34.55 -9.19 21.07
N CYS A 244 34.99 -9.07 22.32
CA CYS A 244 36.22 -9.69 22.80
C CYS A 244 36.12 -11.23 22.77
N VAL A 245 37.24 -11.95 22.78
CA VAL A 245 37.25 -13.42 22.67
C VAL A 245 36.39 -14.08 23.75
N SER A 246 36.51 -13.63 25.00
CA SER A 246 35.74 -14.11 26.16
C SER A 246 34.29 -13.61 26.19
N CYS A 247 33.99 -12.50 25.51
CA CYS A 247 32.67 -11.89 25.47
C CYS A 247 31.74 -12.54 24.44
N PHE A 248 32.31 -13.22 23.45
CA PHE A 248 31.58 -13.67 22.26
C PHE A 248 30.51 -14.71 22.59
N GLY A 249 30.87 -15.80 23.27
CA GLY A 249 29.93 -16.86 23.64
C GLY A 249 28.83 -16.33 24.54
N VAL A 250 29.20 -15.63 25.62
CA VAL A 250 28.26 -15.13 26.63
C VAL A 250 27.27 -14.11 26.05
N TYR A 251 27.71 -13.26 25.12
CA TYR A 251 26.83 -12.28 24.47
C TYR A 251 25.81 -12.94 23.53
N HIS A 252 26.20 -14.00 22.83
CA HIS A 252 25.28 -14.73 21.94
C HIS A 252 24.37 -15.68 22.71
N SER A 253 24.80 -16.26 23.83
CA SER A 253 23.92 -17.07 24.68
C SER A 253 22.86 -16.24 25.40
N GLU A 254 23.17 -15.00 25.81
CA GLU A 254 22.20 -14.13 26.51
C GLU A 254 21.21 -13.43 25.57
N ASN A 255 21.57 -13.19 24.30
CA ASN A 255 20.74 -12.42 23.36
C ASN A 255 20.07 -13.28 22.27
N GLN A 256 20.13 -14.61 22.37
CA GLN A 256 19.45 -15.53 21.43
C GLN A 256 17.90 -15.47 21.48
N VAL A 257 17.32 -14.63 22.36
CA VAL A 257 15.85 -14.49 22.54
C VAL A 257 15.34 -13.09 22.12
N SER A 258 16.17 -12.21 21.57
CA SER A 258 15.73 -10.84 21.23
C SER A 258 16.21 -10.35 19.87
N GLU A 259 15.80 -11.00 18.78
CA GLU A 259 15.93 -10.44 17.43
C GLU A 259 14.59 -9.85 16.95
N ALA A 260 14.18 -8.73 17.56
CA ALA A 260 13.12 -7.85 17.06
C ALA A 260 13.66 -6.46 16.68
N SER A 261 14.90 -6.40 16.18
CA SER A 261 15.54 -5.14 15.77
C SER A 261 16.24 -5.25 14.42
N PHE A 262 15.52 -5.74 13.41
CA PHE A 262 15.96 -5.72 12.00
C PHE A 262 15.59 -4.43 11.25
N LEU A 263 14.98 -3.43 11.90
CA LEU A 263 14.47 -2.23 11.20
C LEU A 263 15.52 -1.14 10.90
N PHE A 264 16.70 -1.14 11.53
CA PHE A 264 17.68 -0.07 11.31
C PHE A 264 18.56 -0.24 10.05
N PRO A 265 19.00 -1.44 9.65
CA PRO A 265 19.73 -1.63 8.38
C PRO A 265 18.83 -1.46 7.15
N LEU A 266 17.53 -1.74 7.28
CA LEU A 266 16.52 -1.62 6.20
C LEU A 266 16.38 -0.19 5.67
N VAL A 267 16.41 0.82 6.55
CA VAL A 267 16.26 2.23 6.15
C VAL A 267 17.48 2.73 5.37
N ILE A 268 18.69 2.28 5.72
CA ILE A 268 19.94 2.71 5.06
C ILE A 268 20.08 2.04 3.69
N SER A 269 19.71 0.76 3.56
CA SER A 269 19.80 0.04 2.28
C SER A 269 18.79 0.55 1.24
N ILE A 270 17.57 0.91 1.68
CA ILE A 270 16.56 1.52 0.79
C ILE A 270 16.98 2.94 0.38
N CYS A 271 17.58 3.73 1.29
CA CYS A 271 18.09 5.06 0.93
C CYS A 271 19.26 5.00 -0.08
N ASN A 272 20.12 3.99 0.02
CA ASN A 272 21.24 3.82 -0.91
C ASN A 272 20.79 3.30 -2.29
N LEU A 273 19.75 2.46 -2.35
CA LEU A 273 19.17 2.05 -3.64
C LEU A 273 18.51 3.22 -4.37
N PHE A 274 17.82 4.11 -3.65
CA PHE A 274 17.20 5.30 -4.24
C PHE A 274 18.22 6.36 -4.70
N ASN A 275 19.33 6.55 -3.98
CA ASN A 275 20.41 7.43 -4.44
C ASN A 275 21.11 6.89 -5.69
N MET A 276 21.17 5.57 -5.86
CA MET A 276 21.80 4.97 -7.03
C MET A 276 20.92 5.06 -8.29
N ILE A 277 19.60 4.99 -8.14
CA ILE A 277 18.63 5.14 -9.26
C ILE A 277 18.53 6.60 -9.72
N MET A 278 18.72 7.57 -8.83
CA MET A 278 18.68 9.01 -9.16
C MET A 278 19.97 9.55 -9.81
N PHE A 279 21.07 8.78 -9.85
CA PHE A 279 22.35 9.21 -10.45
C PHE A 279 22.56 8.70 -11.89
N ILE A 280 21.56 8.03 -12.47
CA ILE A 280 21.56 7.53 -13.85
C ILE A 280 20.54 8.31 -14.72
N GLY A 281 19.92 9.37 -14.18
CA GLY A 281 19.03 10.29 -14.91
C GLY A 281 19.66 11.66 -15.09
#